data_AF-A0A7S2SKZ0-F1
#
_entry.id   AF-A0A7S2SKZ0-F1
#
_cell.length_a   1.000
_cell.length_b   1.000
_cell.length_c   1.000
_cell.angle_alpha   90.00
_cell.angle_beta   90.00
_cell.angle_gamma   90.00
#
_symmetry.space_group_name_H-M   'P 1'
#
loop_
_entity.id
_entity.type
_entity.pdbx_description
1 polymer ?
#
loop_
_entity_poly.entity_id
_entity_poly.type
_entity_poly.pdbx_seq_one_letter_code
_entity_poly.pdbx_strand_id
1 'polypeptide(L)'
;ADLNADGQMELVIGATGDDTGGTSAGAVYILFFDSSGTISSGTVLRNGEGGIYNGFIAAGSLFGSGLAATTEGVAVGAQLVNNLAGAVYVLTLDTDGTFLGETTIDGNLSSFSGADPQSGDSFGASLATDAAKTHLVIGASQDSVALSEAGSIYFMNLTSVCPTPVPTPAPTSDPTPAPTHVPSLSSAKALFCGTTGMVSSTTVINETVIQEFYTLTQNDDFG
;
A
#
# COMPACT_ATOMS: atom_id res chain seq x y z
N ALA A 1 -3.86 10.89 7.63
CA ALA A 1 -2.43 11.10 7.33
C ALA A 1 -2.34 12.33 6.46
N ASP A 2 -1.27 13.10 6.53
CA ASP A 2 -1.06 14.23 5.61
C ASP A 2 -0.63 13.66 4.24
N LEU A 3 -1.60 13.50 3.34
CA LEU A 3 -1.47 12.92 2.00
C LEU A 3 -1.14 13.96 0.95
N ASN A 4 -1.54 15.22 1.16
CA ASN A 4 -1.31 16.31 0.23
C ASN A 4 -0.17 17.27 0.63
N ALA A 5 0.46 17.01 1.78
CA ALA A 5 1.56 17.78 2.36
C ALA A 5 1.20 19.24 2.68
N ASP A 6 -0.05 19.51 3.05
CA ASP A 6 -0.52 20.84 3.43
C ASP A 6 -0.43 21.13 4.95
N GLY A 7 0.00 20.14 5.74
CA GLY A 7 0.13 20.20 7.20
C GLY A 7 -1.15 19.88 7.97
N GLN A 8 -2.26 19.62 7.29
CA GLN A 8 -3.49 19.08 7.84
C GLN A 8 -3.56 17.57 7.61
N MET A 9 -4.32 16.87 8.45
CA MET A 9 -4.42 15.42 8.37
C MET A 9 -5.69 15.03 7.62
N GLU A 10 -5.55 14.24 6.55
CA GLU A 10 -6.71 13.63 5.88
C GLU A 10 -7.27 12.46 6.70
N LEU A 11 -8.58 12.26 6.55
CA LEU A 11 -9.29 11.08 7.03
C LEU A 11 -9.55 10.12 5.86
N VAL A 12 -9.12 8.87 6.05
CA VAL A 12 -9.33 7.77 5.10
C VAL A 12 -10.33 6.80 5.70
N ILE A 13 -11.39 6.48 4.97
CA ILE A 13 -12.55 5.73 5.47
C ILE A 13 -12.88 4.60 4.50
N GLY A 14 -13.04 3.39 5.02
CA GLY A 14 -13.47 2.23 4.25
C GLY A 14 -14.99 2.11 4.29
N ALA A 15 -15.59 1.92 3.12
CA ALA A 15 -17.02 1.64 2.95
C ALA A 15 -17.18 0.27 2.28
N THR A 16 -16.87 -0.78 3.02
CA THR A 16 -16.76 -2.16 2.50
C THR A 16 -18.03 -2.71 1.86
N GLY A 17 -19.20 -2.21 2.27
CA GLY A 17 -20.50 -2.59 1.71
C GLY A 17 -21.02 -1.69 0.59
N ASP A 18 -20.21 -0.76 0.06
CA ASP A 18 -20.63 0.09 -1.06
C ASP A 18 -20.85 -0.76 -2.32
N ASP A 19 -22.07 -0.74 -2.84
CA ASP A 19 -22.50 -1.48 -4.03
C ASP A 19 -22.37 -0.66 -5.34
N THR A 20 -22.04 0.63 -5.24
CA THR A 20 -22.16 1.59 -6.35
C THR A 20 -21.11 1.35 -7.44
N GLY A 21 -19.95 0.78 -7.10
CA GLY A 21 -18.90 0.34 -8.03
C GLY A 21 -19.00 -1.15 -8.44
N GLY A 22 -20.03 -1.85 -7.96
CA GLY A 22 -20.22 -3.30 -8.08
C GLY A 22 -20.74 -3.88 -6.77
N THR A 23 -21.56 -4.95 -6.84
CA THR A 23 -22.19 -5.56 -5.65
C THR A 23 -21.14 -5.89 -4.58
N SER A 24 -21.24 -5.20 -3.46
CA SER A 24 -20.38 -5.27 -2.27
C SER A 24 -18.89 -5.23 -2.61
N ALA A 25 -18.55 -4.51 -3.68
CA ALA A 25 -17.17 -4.27 -4.06
C ALA A 25 -16.48 -3.40 -3.01
N GLY A 26 -17.22 -2.47 -2.41
CA GLY A 26 -16.69 -1.51 -1.45
C GLY A 26 -16.08 -0.28 -2.10
N ALA A 27 -15.68 0.65 -1.25
CA ALA A 27 -15.08 1.92 -1.64
C ALA A 27 -14.16 2.45 -0.52
N VAL A 28 -13.30 3.40 -0.86
CA VAL A 28 -12.55 4.20 0.12
C VAL A 28 -12.85 5.69 -0.10
N TYR A 29 -13.11 6.40 0.98
CA TYR A 29 -13.31 7.85 0.97
C TYR A 29 -12.09 8.53 1.58
N ILE A 30 -11.66 9.61 0.96
CA ILE A 30 -10.61 10.50 1.48
C ILE A 30 -11.24 11.86 1.70
N LEU A 31 -11.17 12.35 2.92
CA LEU A 31 -11.68 13.67 3.30
C LEU A 31 -10.51 14.57 3.68
N PHE A 32 -10.43 15.72 3.01
CA PHE A 32 -9.45 16.76 3.26
C PHE A 32 -10.04 17.81 4.18
N PHE A 33 -9.23 18.34 5.09
CA PHE A 33 -9.67 19.32 6.08
C PHE A 33 -8.92 20.63 5.89
N ASP A 34 -9.60 21.75 6.14
CA ASP A 34 -8.93 23.03 6.27
C ASP A 34 -8.29 23.21 7.66
N SER A 35 -7.57 24.32 7.85
CA SER A 35 -6.96 24.71 9.13
C SER A 35 -7.95 24.88 10.29
N SER A 36 -9.25 24.99 10.01
CA SER A 36 -10.30 25.07 11.04
C SER A 36 -10.85 23.71 11.45
N GLY A 37 -10.43 22.62 10.79
CA GLY A 37 -10.96 21.27 11.00
C GLY A 37 -12.29 21.01 10.29
N THR A 38 -12.63 21.82 9.28
CA THR A 38 -13.81 21.61 8.43
C THR A 38 -13.41 20.86 7.16
N ILE A 39 -14.28 19.98 6.65
CA ILE A 39 -14.02 19.28 5.38
C ILE A 39 -13.98 20.31 4.24
N SER A 40 -12.85 20.39 3.55
CA SER A 40 -12.61 21.30 2.42
C SER A 40 -12.90 20.63 1.07
N SER A 41 -12.61 19.34 0.95
CA SER A 41 -12.91 18.52 -0.23
C SER A 41 -12.94 17.03 0.14
N GLY A 42 -13.35 16.19 -0.82
CA GLY A 42 -13.25 14.75 -0.66
C GLY A 42 -13.26 14.00 -1.99
N THR A 43 -12.64 12.83 -1.98
CA THR A 43 -12.49 11.94 -3.14
C THR A 43 -12.96 10.53 -2.77
N VAL A 44 -13.66 9.88 -3.70
CA VAL A 44 -14.12 8.49 -3.55
C VAL A 44 -13.33 7.60 -4.50
N LEU A 45 -12.72 6.56 -3.95
CA LEU A 45 -11.95 5.56 -4.67
C LEU A 45 -12.77 4.26 -4.76
N ARG A 46 -13.32 4.01 -5.95
CA ARG A 46 -14.08 2.81 -6.30
C ARG A 46 -14.16 2.68 -7.83
N ASN A 47 -14.54 1.51 -8.33
CA ASN A 47 -14.71 1.32 -9.78
C ASN A 47 -15.65 2.38 -10.39
N GLY A 48 -15.18 3.06 -11.43
CA GLY A 48 -15.90 4.09 -12.16
C GLY A 48 -15.78 5.51 -11.59
N GLU A 49 -15.03 5.72 -10.51
CA GLU A 49 -14.86 7.03 -9.84
C GLU A 49 -13.42 7.21 -9.32
N GLY A 50 -13.02 8.45 -9.02
CA GLY A 50 -11.75 8.74 -8.35
C GLY A 50 -10.49 8.34 -9.13
N GLY A 51 -10.60 8.18 -10.45
CA GLY A 51 -9.51 7.73 -11.32
C GLY A 51 -9.47 6.22 -11.57
N ILE A 52 -10.28 5.41 -10.87
CA ILE A 52 -10.29 3.94 -11.01
C ILE A 52 -11.25 3.51 -12.11
N TYR A 53 -10.77 3.43 -13.35
CA TYR A 53 -11.61 3.04 -14.52
C TYR A 53 -11.33 1.64 -15.06
N ASN A 54 -10.24 1.00 -14.64
CA ASN A 54 -9.85 -0.33 -15.12
C ASN A 54 -10.50 -1.49 -14.33
N GLY A 55 -11.28 -1.19 -13.28
CA GLY A 55 -12.15 -2.18 -12.64
C GLY A 55 -11.46 -3.26 -11.82
N PHE A 56 -10.31 -2.99 -11.21
CA PHE A 56 -9.54 -4.01 -10.47
C PHE A 56 -10.19 -4.45 -9.15
N ILE A 57 -11.20 -3.71 -8.65
CA ILE A 57 -11.93 -4.05 -7.43
C ILE A 57 -13.03 -5.05 -7.78
N ALA A 58 -12.90 -6.29 -7.35
CA ALA A 58 -13.89 -7.32 -7.64
C ALA A 58 -15.19 -7.12 -6.82
N ALA A 59 -16.32 -7.60 -7.36
CA ALA A 59 -17.57 -7.70 -6.60
C ALA A 59 -17.38 -8.60 -5.37
N GLY A 60 -18.00 -8.21 -4.25
CA GLY A 60 -17.90 -8.91 -2.97
C GLY A 60 -16.54 -8.80 -2.29
N SER A 61 -15.59 -8.01 -2.80
CA SER A 61 -14.22 -7.94 -2.29
C SER A 61 -14.08 -7.30 -0.91
N LEU A 62 -15.08 -6.52 -0.48
CA LEU A 62 -15.02 -5.69 0.73
C LEU A 62 -13.78 -4.78 0.74
N PHE A 63 -13.54 -4.10 -0.38
CA PHE A 63 -12.49 -3.10 -0.49
C PHE A 63 -12.67 -2.01 0.57
N GLY A 64 -11.60 -1.71 1.30
CA GLY A 64 -11.64 -0.85 2.48
C GLY A 64 -11.76 -1.62 3.81
N SER A 65 -11.56 -2.94 3.80
CA SER A 65 -11.63 -3.78 5.03
C SER A 65 -10.46 -3.53 5.97
N GLY A 66 -9.27 -3.26 5.42
CA GLY A 66 -8.12 -2.75 6.15
C GLY A 66 -7.65 -1.43 5.54
N LEU A 67 -7.09 -0.52 6.34
CA LEU A 67 -6.57 0.75 5.87
C LEU A 67 -5.27 1.12 6.58
N ALA A 68 -4.28 1.57 5.81
CA ALA A 68 -3.08 2.21 6.34
C ALA A 68 -2.60 3.30 5.38
N ALA A 69 -2.06 4.40 5.91
CA ALA A 69 -1.47 5.43 5.06
C ALA A 69 -0.06 5.03 4.64
N THR A 70 0.29 5.30 3.38
CA THR A 70 1.65 5.14 2.85
C THR A 70 2.27 6.51 2.55
N THR A 71 3.51 6.53 2.06
CA THR A 71 4.19 7.77 1.68
C THR A 71 3.49 8.48 0.53
N GLU A 72 2.92 7.73 -0.41
CA GLU A 72 2.36 8.28 -1.65
C GLU A 72 0.86 8.01 -1.81
N GLY A 73 0.18 7.53 -0.77
CA GLY A 73 -1.23 7.23 -0.81
C GLY A 73 -1.68 6.34 0.35
N VAL A 74 -2.36 5.25 0.03
CA VAL A 74 -3.03 4.39 1.02
C VAL A 74 -2.91 2.91 0.65
N ALA A 75 -2.69 2.06 1.64
CA ALA A 75 -2.85 0.62 1.53
C ALA A 75 -4.28 0.24 1.94
N VAL A 76 -4.94 -0.60 1.13
CA VAL A 76 -6.35 -0.94 1.27
C VAL A 76 -6.52 -2.45 1.23
N GLY A 77 -7.14 -3.01 2.27
CA GLY A 77 -7.48 -4.41 2.35
C GLY A 77 -8.75 -4.76 1.57
N ALA A 78 -8.78 -5.97 1.02
CA ALA A 78 -9.94 -6.59 0.41
C ALA A 78 -9.98 -8.08 0.81
N GLN A 79 -10.59 -8.37 1.94
CA GLN A 79 -10.48 -9.70 2.58
C GLN A 79 -11.18 -10.85 1.84
N LEU A 80 -12.13 -10.58 0.94
CA LEU A 80 -12.95 -11.64 0.32
C LEU A 80 -12.59 -11.93 -1.15
N VAL A 81 -11.47 -11.39 -1.64
CA VAL A 81 -10.95 -11.75 -2.97
C VAL A 81 -10.16 -13.06 -2.93
N ASN A 82 -9.85 -13.62 -4.10
CA ASN A 82 -8.99 -14.80 -4.24
C ASN A 82 -9.48 -16.00 -3.40
N ASN A 83 -10.77 -16.36 -3.55
CA ASN A 83 -11.39 -17.44 -2.78
C ASN A 83 -11.28 -17.23 -1.26
N LEU A 84 -11.54 -16.00 -0.80
CA LEU A 84 -11.46 -15.57 0.60
C LEU A 84 -10.04 -15.58 1.19
N ALA A 85 -9.00 -15.78 0.37
CA ALA A 85 -7.64 -15.59 0.83
C ALA A 85 -7.37 -14.13 1.18
N GLY A 86 -7.96 -13.20 0.43
CA GLY A 86 -7.80 -11.78 0.60
C GLY A 86 -6.63 -11.20 -0.19
N ALA A 87 -6.56 -9.88 -0.22
CA ALA A 87 -5.51 -9.10 -0.85
C ALA A 87 -5.35 -7.72 -0.19
N VAL A 88 -4.23 -7.08 -0.48
CA VAL A 88 -3.97 -5.67 -0.15
C VAL A 88 -3.59 -4.93 -1.42
N TYR A 89 -4.22 -3.78 -1.64
CA TYR A 89 -3.92 -2.86 -2.72
C TYR A 89 -3.21 -1.63 -2.16
N VAL A 90 -1.95 -1.43 -2.53
CA VAL A 90 -1.22 -0.20 -2.23
C VAL A 90 -1.50 0.79 -3.34
N LEU A 91 -2.37 1.76 -3.06
CA LEU A 91 -2.76 2.82 -3.99
C LEU A 91 -1.80 3.99 -3.88
N THR A 92 -1.36 4.46 -5.03
CA THR A 92 -0.68 5.74 -5.21
C THR A 92 -1.71 6.78 -5.61
N LEU A 93 -1.68 7.90 -4.90
CA LEU A 93 -2.61 8.99 -5.07
C LEU A 93 -1.88 10.27 -5.47
N ASP A 94 -2.59 11.13 -6.18
CA ASP A 94 -2.23 12.52 -6.31
C ASP A 94 -2.61 13.29 -5.03
N THR A 95 -2.14 14.52 -4.93
CA THR A 95 -2.37 15.44 -3.82
C THR A 95 -3.85 15.79 -3.60
N ASP A 96 -4.70 15.63 -4.61
CA ASP A 96 -6.16 15.78 -4.49
C ASP A 96 -6.87 14.46 -4.13
N GLY A 97 -6.11 13.39 -3.89
CA GLY A 97 -6.62 12.06 -3.56
C GLY A 97 -7.04 11.24 -4.78
N THR A 98 -6.84 11.73 -6.00
CA THR A 98 -7.14 10.98 -7.23
C THR A 98 -6.19 9.80 -7.38
N PHE A 99 -6.71 8.67 -7.82
CA PHE A 99 -5.94 7.46 -8.09
C PHE A 99 -4.95 7.63 -9.25
N LEU A 100 -3.69 7.25 -9.03
CA LEU A 100 -2.63 7.24 -10.03
C LEU A 100 -2.18 5.83 -10.43
N GLY A 101 -2.30 4.87 -9.51
CA GLY A 101 -1.88 3.49 -9.75
C GLY A 101 -1.89 2.65 -8.47
N GLU A 102 -1.72 1.35 -8.64
CA GLU A 102 -1.85 0.34 -7.59
C GLU A 102 -0.71 -0.68 -7.66
N THR A 103 -0.37 -1.24 -6.51
CA THR A 103 0.37 -2.49 -6.40
C THR A 103 -0.48 -3.48 -5.60
N THR A 104 -0.74 -4.65 -6.17
CA THR A 104 -1.49 -5.71 -5.50
C THR A 104 -0.53 -6.65 -4.76
N ILE A 105 -0.85 -6.92 -3.50
CA ILE A 105 -0.22 -7.96 -2.69
C ILE A 105 -1.28 -9.01 -2.36
N ASP A 106 -1.06 -10.23 -2.80
CA ASP A 106 -1.93 -11.38 -2.54
C ASP A 106 -1.12 -12.69 -2.49
N GLY A 107 -1.78 -13.83 -2.30
CA GLY A 107 -1.14 -15.14 -2.23
C GLY A 107 -0.51 -15.65 -3.54
N ASN A 108 -0.66 -14.92 -4.65
CA ASN A 108 0.08 -15.23 -5.89
C ASN A 108 1.47 -14.59 -5.90
N LEU A 109 1.74 -13.67 -4.96
CA LEU A 109 3.06 -13.11 -4.80
C LEU A 109 3.97 -14.16 -4.16
N SER A 110 4.81 -14.83 -4.94
CA SER A 110 5.75 -15.90 -4.53
C SER A 110 6.84 -15.46 -3.54
N SER A 111 6.60 -14.39 -2.80
CA SER A 111 7.49 -13.76 -1.84
C SER A 111 7.29 -14.28 -0.41
N PHE A 112 6.16 -14.92 -0.07
CA PHE A 112 5.90 -15.38 1.29
C PHE A 112 6.55 -16.72 1.65
N SER A 113 7.48 -17.20 0.82
CA SER A 113 8.36 -18.35 1.13
C SER A 113 7.61 -19.61 1.59
N GLY A 114 6.42 -19.86 1.02
CA GLY A 114 5.57 -21.02 1.35
C GLY A 114 4.54 -20.79 2.45
N ALA A 115 4.45 -19.58 2.99
CA ALA A 115 3.37 -19.13 3.86
C ALA A 115 2.42 -18.18 3.10
N ASP A 116 2.15 -18.46 1.82
CA ASP A 116 1.24 -17.63 1.03
C ASP A 116 -0.18 -17.71 1.61
N PRO A 117 -0.92 -16.58 1.73
CA PRO A 117 -2.28 -16.59 2.24
C PRO A 117 -3.16 -17.52 1.41
N GLN A 118 -3.84 -18.44 2.09
CA GLN A 118 -4.70 -19.48 1.56
C GLN A 118 -6.17 -19.09 1.65
N SER A 119 -7.02 -19.87 1.00
CA SER A 119 -8.47 -19.67 1.04
C SER A 119 -8.98 -19.64 2.48
N GLY A 120 -9.65 -18.54 2.84
CA GLY A 120 -10.24 -18.34 4.17
C GLY A 120 -9.45 -17.39 5.06
N ASP A 121 -8.17 -17.15 4.76
CA ASP A 121 -7.24 -16.48 5.69
C ASP A 121 -7.57 -15.02 6.00
N SER A 122 -8.37 -14.36 5.15
CA SER A 122 -8.74 -12.95 5.29
C SER A 122 -7.54 -12.02 5.37
N PHE A 123 -6.54 -12.28 4.52
CA PHE A 123 -5.38 -11.43 4.33
C PHE A 123 -5.81 -10.01 3.96
N GLY A 124 -5.26 -9.02 4.66
CA GLY A 124 -5.63 -7.62 4.48
C GLY A 124 -6.76 -7.14 5.39
N ALA A 125 -7.28 -7.97 6.31
CA ALA A 125 -8.33 -7.57 7.25
C ALA A 125 -7.90 -6.43 8.20
N SER A 126 -6.60 -6.28 8.46
CA SER A 126 -6.06 -5.15 9.20
C SER A 126 -4.69 -4.75 8.63
N LEU A 127 -4.39 -3.46 8.65
CA LEU A 127 -3.17 -2.90 8.08
C LEU A 127 -2.59 -1.86 9.03
N ALA A 128 -1.25 -1.78 9.09
CA ALA A 128 -0.55 -0.71 9.78
C ALA A 128 0.79 -0.43 9.10
N THR A 129 1.22 0.83 9.12
CA THR A 129 2.55 1.23 8.68
C THR A 129 3.39 1.71 9.86
N ASP A 130 4.71 1.58 9.73
CA ASP A 130 5.63 2.21 10.68
C ASP A 130 5.64 3.74 10.52
N ALA A 131 6.24 4.46 11.47
CA ALA A 131 6.27 5.93 11.44
C ALA A 131 6.93 6.49 10.16
N ALA A 132 7.91 5.77 9.60
CA ALA A 132 8.58 6.13 8.36
C ALA A 132 7.79 5.74 7.10
N LYS A 133 6.70 4.97 7.24
CA LYS A 133 5.89 4.40 6.15
C LYS A 133 6.72 3.57 5.16
N THR A 134 7.79 2.96 5.66
CA THR A 134 8.69 2.07 4.91
C THR A 134 8.35 0.60 5.10
N HIS A 135 7.57 0.28 6.12
CA HIS A 135 7.09 -1.07 6.37
C HIS A 135 5.56 -1.10 6.43
N LEU A 136 4.97 -2.16 5.89
CA LEU A 136 3.56 -2.47 5.99
C LEU A 136 3.40 -3.79 6.76
N VAL A 137 2.55 -3.76 7.78
CA VAL A 137 2.12 -4.92 8.56
C VAL A 137 0.71 -5.27 8.12
N ILE A 138 0.48 -6.55 7.82
CA ILE A 138 -0.80 -7.05 7.29
C ILE A 138 -1.29 -8.19 8.18
N GLY A 139 -2.52 -8.08 8.68
CA GLY A 139 -3.18 -9.16 9.39
C GLY A 139 -3.96 -10.08 8.45
N ALA A 140 -3.87 -11.38 8.71
CA ALA A 140 -4.74 -12.42 8.14
C ALA A 140 -5.36 -13.18 9.30
N SER A 141 -6.52 -12.73 9.77
CA SER A 141 -7.09 -13.15 11.06
C SER A 141 -7.58 -14.59 11.10
N GLN A 142 -7.75 -15.22 9.94
CA GLN A 142 -8.26 -16.60 9.81
C GLN A 142 -7.18 -17.56 9.28
N ASP A 143 -5.95 -17.08 9.10
CA ASP A 143 -4.84 -17.90 8.66
C ASP A 143 -4.57 -19.04 9.66
N SER A 144 -4.34 -20.22 9.10
CA SER A 144 -4.17 -21.48 9.81
C SER A 144 -2.74 -22.05 9.77
N VAL A 145 -1.75 -21.29 9.27
CA VAL A 145 -0.34 -21.75 9.14
C VAL A 145 0.22 -22.34 10.44
N ALA A 146 -0.04 -21.72 11.60
CA ALA A 146 0.45 -22.21 12.89
C ALA A 146 -0.54 -23.12 13.62
N LEU A 147 -1.82 -22.73 13.67
CA LEU A 147 -2.94 -23.42 14.30
C LEU A 147 -4.24 -23.01 13.58
N SER A 148 -5.27 -23.86 13.58
CA SER A 148 -6.56 -23.57 12.94
C SER A 148 -7.08 -22.17 13.32
N GLU A 149 -7.21 -21.29 12.34
CA GLU A 149 -7.72 -19.91 12.45
C GLU A 149 -7.06 -19.07 13.56
N ALA A 150 -5.82 -19.38 13.94
CA ALA A 150 -5.11 -18.57 14.94
C ALA A 150 -4.70 -17.19 14.41
N GLY A 151 -4.69 -17.05 13.09
CA GLY A 151 -4.30 -15.86 12.38
C GLY A 151 -2.79 -15.70 12.28
N SER A 152 -2.39 -14.90 11.30
CA SER A 152 -0.99 -14.56 11.03
C SER A 152 -0.83 -13.06 10.82
N ILE A 153 0.40 -12.61 10.98
CA ILE A 153 0.83 -11.26 10.63
C ILE A 153 1.95 -11.37 9.61
N TYR A 154 1.85 -10.55 8.56
CA TYR A 154 2.80 -10.47 7.46
C TYR A 154 3.49 -9.12 7.48
N PHE A 155 4.79 -9.11 7.22
CA PHE A 155 5.61 -7.90 7.16
C PHE A 155 6.13 -7.68 5.75
N MET A 156 5.99 -6.46 5.25
CA MET A 156 6.48 -6.09 3.93
C MET A 156 7.23 -4.78 3.94
N ASN A 157 8.23 -4.68 3.07
CA ASN A 157 8.97 -3.46 2.83
C ASN A 157 8.35 -2.69 1.65
N LEU A 158 8.06 -1.40 1.86
CA LEU A 158 7.48 -0.47 0.89
C LEU A 158 8.53 0.40 0.18
N THR A 159 9.82 0.25 0.48
CA THR A 159 10.86 1.10 -0.12
C THR A 159 10.98 0.85 -1.62
N SER A 160 10.65 1.88 -2.40
CA SER A 160 10.98 1.93 -3.83
C SER A 160 12.49 2.07 -4.01
N VAL A 161 13.12 1.09 -4.66
CA VAL A 161 14.50 1.21 -5.14
C VAL A 161 14.47 1.72 -6.57
N CYS A 162 14.53 3.05 -6.76
CA CYS A 162 14.86 3.57 -8.08
C CYS A 162 16.29 3.10 -8.43
N PRO A 163 16.52 2.42 -9.56
CA PRO A 163 17.88 2.20 -10.03
C PRO A 163 18.52 3.58 -10.15
N THR A 164 19.63 3.78 -9.44
CA THR A 164 20.44 4.99 -9.61
C THR A 164 20.72 5.11 -11.11
N PRO A 165 20.37 6.21 -11.78
CA PRO A 165 20.66 6.34 -13.20
C PRO A 165 22.14 6.07 -13.38
N VAL A 166 22.47 5.12 -14.27
CA VAL A 166 23.86 4.85 -14.64
C VAL A 166 24.49 6.21 -14.98
N PRO A 167 25.62 6.58 -14.36
CA PRO A 167 26.22 7.89 -14.61
C PRO A 167 26.34 8.08 -16.13
N THR A 168 25.75 9.17 -16.63
CA THR A 168 25.86 9.51 -18.05
C THR A 168 27.34 9.52 -18.40
N PRO A 169 27.78 8.77 -19.43
CA PRO A 169 29.17 8.81 -19.87
C PRO A 169 29.58 10.27 -20.07
N ALA A 170 30.78 10.64 -19.60
CA ALA A 170 31.30 11.98 -19.82
C ALA A 170 31.23 12.33 -21.33
N PRO A 171 30.89 13.58 -21.69
CA PRO A 171 30.76 13.97 -23.09
C PRO A 171 32.05 13.66 -23.83
N THR A 172 32.00 12.73 -24.79
CA THR A 172 33.06 12.56 -25.78
C THR A 172 33.07 13.78 -26.69
N SER A 173 34.24 14.20 -27.16
CA SER A 173 34.45 15.41 -27.98
C SER A 173 33.83 15.37 -29.39
N ASP A 174 32.85 14.50 -29.63
CA ASP A 174 32.17 14.36 -30.91
C ASP A 174 30.98 15.35 -30.96
N PRO A 175 30.87 16.22 -31.98
CA PRO A 175 29.78 17.19 -32.04
C PRO A 175 28.42 16.48 -32.10
N THR A 176 27.65 16.62 -31.03
CA THR A 176 26.25 16.16 -30.97
C THR A 176 25.38 17.08 -31.84
N PRO A 177 24.56 16.55 -32.76
CA PRO A 177 23.64 17.36 -33.56
C PRO A 177 22.62 18.07 -32.65
N ALA A 178 22.24 19.29 -33.03
CA ALA A 178 21.36 20.16 -32.24
C ALA A 178 20.01 19.48 -31.91
N PRO A 179 19.49 19.64 -30.68
CA PRO A 179 18.25 18.98 -30.26
C PRO A 179 17.04 19.60 -30.97
N THR A 180 16.27 18.76 -31.64
CA THR A 180 14.91 19.09 -32.09
C THR A 180 14.00 19.21 -30.85
N HIS A 181 13.13 20.22 -30.82
CA HIS A 181 12.25 20.58 -29.69
C HIS A 181 11.72 19.37 -28.88
N VAL A 182 12.10 19.33 -27.59
CA VAL A 182 11.47 18.46 -26.59
C VAL A 182 10.24 19.19 -26.04
N PRO A 183 9.04 18.60 -26.05
CA PRO A 183 7.90 19.17 -25.36
C PRO A 183 8.16 19.20 -23.85
N SER A 184 7.86 20.32 -23.19
CA SER A 184 8.02 20.46 -21.73
C SER A 184 7.12 19.46 -21.00
N LEU A 185 7.73 18.53 -20.26
CA LEU A 185 7.01 17.59 -19.41
C LEU A 185 6.50 18.33 -18.16
N SER A 186 5.21 18.64 -18.15
CA SER A 186 4.48 19.16 -16.99
C SER A 186 4.22 18.00 -16.02
N SER A 187 4.84 18.04 -14.84
CA SER A 187 4.45 17.34 -13.61
C SER A 187 4.17 15.82 -13.67
N ALA A 188 5.03 15.03 -14.33
CA ALA A 188 4.97 13.57 -14.19
C ALA A 188 5.53 13.15 -12.81
N LYS A 189 4.65 12.95 -11.81
CA LYS A 189 4.98 12.17 -10.61
C LYS A 189 5.36 10.77 -11.10
N ALA A 190 6.62 10.38 -10.94
CA ALA A 190 7.15 9.14 -11.49
C ALA A 190 6.43 7.95 -10.85
N LEU A 191 5.57 7.30 -11.63
CA LEU A 191 4.99 6.00 -11.32
C LEU A 191 6.17 5.03 -11.04
N PHE A 192 6.10 4.32 -9.90
CA PHE A 192 7.13 3.41 -9.36
C PHE A 192 8.21 2.97 -10.35
N CYS A 193 9.45 3.43 -10.14
CA CYS A 193 10.59 2.93 -10.89
C CYS A 193 11.05 1.59 -10.30
N GLY A 194 10.48 0.48 -10.79
CA GLY A 194 11.00 -0.88 -10.63
C GLY A 194 10.76 -1.56 -9.28
N THR A 195 9.87 -2.54 -9.25
CA THR A 195 9.68 -3.49 -8.14
C THR A 195 10.76 -4.58 -8.16
N THR A 196 12.02 -4.22 -7.87
CA THR A 196 13.10 -5.19 -7.64
C THR A 196 13.66 -5.03 -6.23
N GLY A 197 12.87 -5.45 -5.24
CA GLY A 197 13.32 -5.41 -3.85
C GLY A 197 12.26 -5.78 -2.80
N MET A 198 11.28 -6.63 -3.12
CA MET A 198 10.39 -7.17 -2.11
C MET A 198 11.13 -8.26 -1.32
N VAL A 199 11.80 -7.89 -0.23
CA VAL A 199 12.30 -8.85 0.76
C VAL A 199 11.21 -9.02 1.81
N SER A 200 10.49 -10.13 1.74
CA SER A 200 9.49 -10.54 2.72
C SER A 200 10.14 -11.50 3.72
N SER A 201 9.91 -11.26 5.01
CA SER A 201 10.24 -12.21 6.08
C SER A 201 8.95 -12.52 6.83
N THR A 202 8.46 -13.74 6.65
CA THR A 202 7.37 -14.28 7.48
C THR A 202 7.94 -14.55 8.87
N THR A 203 7.75 -13.61 9.79
CA THR A 203 7.93 -13.91 11.22
C THR A 203 6.56 -14.18 11.80
N VAL A 204 6.25 -15.45 12.06
CA VAL A 204 5.12 -15.82 12.92
C VAL A 204 5.48 -15.35 14.33
N ILE A 205 5.00 -14.17 14.71
CA ILE A 205 5.20 -13.63 16.04
C ILE A 205 4.29 -14.39 17.01
N ASN A 206 4.83 -15.42 17.66
CA ASN A 206 4.22 -16.03 18.84
C ASN A 206 4.75 -15.35 20.11
N GLU A 207 4.17 -15.64 21.29
CA GLU A 207 4.58 -15.03 22.57
C GLU A 207 6.10 -15.13 22.86
N THR A 208 6.76 -16.16 22.32
CA THR A 208 8.21 -16.37 22.49
C THR A 208 9.04 -15.36 21.69
N VAL A 209 8.58 -15.00 20.48
CA VAL A 209 9.25 -14.04 19.59
C VAL A 209 9.09 -12.61 20.12
N ILE A 210 7.93 -12.28 20.69
CA ILE A 210 7.69 -10.96 21.31
C ILE A 210 8.66 -10.70 22.48
N GLN A 211 9.03 -11.73 23.25
CA GLN A 211 10.04 -11.58 24.30
C GLN A 211 11.46 -11.33 23.77
N GLU A 212 11.88 -11.94 22.67
CA GLU A 212 13.20 -11.67 22.08
C GLU A 212 13.34 -10.21 21.60
N PHE A 213 12.30 -9.64 20.98
CA PHE A 213 12.30 -8.21 20.59
C PHE A 213 12.28 -7.26 21.80
N TYR A 214 11.66 -7.65 22.92
CA TYR A 214 11.65 -6.86 24.15
C TYR A 214 13.01 -6.87 24.87
N THR A 215 13.76 -7.98 24.79
CA THR A 215 15.11 -8.08 25.39
C THR A 215 16.18 -7.35 24.58
N LEU A 216 16.03 -7.22 23.27
CA LEU A 216 16.97 -6.47 22.43
C LEU A 216 16.87 -4.95 22.65
N THR A 217 15.70 -4.43 22.99
CA THR A 217 15.50 -2.99 23.24
C THR A 217 15.84 -2.54 24.67
N GLN A 218 16.06 -3.47 25.61
CA GLN A 218 16.57 -3.15 26.95
C GLN A 218 18.10 -3.23 27.09
N ASN A 219 18.81 -3.77 26.10
CA ASN A 219 20.28 -3.86 26.15
C ASN A 219 21.01 -2.64 25.56
N ASP A 220 20.28 -1.70 24.95
CA ASP A 220 20.79 -0.36 24.65
C ASP A 220 20.64 0.54 25.89
N ASP A 221 21.31 0.11 26.96
CA ASP A 221 21.44 0.86 28.20
C ASP A 221 22.31 2.10 27.90
N PHE A 222 21.78 3.29 28.21
CA PHE A 222 22.49 4.55 28.10
C PHE A 222 23.68 4.56 29.06
N GLY A 223 24.86 4.23 28.53
CA GLY A 223 26.18 4.51 29.15
C GLY A 223 26.79 5.79 28.60
#